data_AF-A0AAV4H9G2-F1
#
_entry.id   AF-A0AAV4H9G2-F1
#
_cell.length_a   1.000
_cell.length_b   1.000
_cell.length_c   1.000
_cell.angle_alpha   90.00
_cell.angle_beta   90.00
_cell.angle_gamma   90.00
#
_symmetry.space_group_name_H-M   'P 1'
#
loop_
_entity.id
_entity.type
_entity.pdbx_description
1 polymer ?
#
loop_
_entity_poly.entity_id
_entity_poly.type
_entity_poly.pdbx_seq_one_letter_code
_entity_poly.pdbx_strand_id
1 'polypeptide(L)'
;MSDGGVCQAKIPVGQFCTASGQCVVNAECEAPSGGLCVCNRGYFPTGDQGGACAAFKLPGDQCLAEDRCVKHAFCDQPADGTCVCEVAYYSTGLECLPRIKPDK
;
A
#
# COMPACT_ATOMS: atom_id res chain seq x y z
N MET A 1 17.48 -13.83 33.72
CA MET A 1 18.48 -12.78 33.49
C MET A 1 18.27 -12.27 32.09
N SER A 2 17.91 -10.98 32.03
CA SER A 2 17.85 -10.05 30.90
C SER A 2 17.75 -10.65 29.49
N ASP A 3 16.54 -10.67 28.94
CA ASP A 3 16.36 -10.63 27.48
C ASP A 3 17.08 -9.36 26.99
N GLY A 4 18.14 -9.55 26.21
CA GLY A 4 19.04 -8.49 25.79
C GLY A 4 18.30 -7.50 24.91
N GLY A 5 17.73 -6.46 25.52
CA GLY A 5 16.91 -5.41 24.92
C GLY A 5 17.66 -4.56 23.90
N VAL A 6 18.03 -5.18 22.77
CA VAL A 6 18.52 -4.51 21.59
C VAL A 6 17.35 -4.43 20.63
N CYS A 7 16.91 -3.21 20.34
CA CYS A 7 15.91 -2.98 19.28
C CYS A 7 16.51 -3.44 17.95
N GLN A 8 15.97 -4.52 17.39
CA GLN A 8 16.35 -4.97 16.04
C GLN A 8 15.75 -4.02 15.00
N ALA A 9 16.49 -3.80 13.90
CA ALA A 9 15.98 -3.05 12.77
C ALA A 9 14.78 -3.78 12.15
N LYS A 10 13.80 -3.01 11.67
CA LYS A 10 12.66 -3.56 10.95
C LYS A 10 13.10 -4.13 9.60
N ILE A 11 12.49 -5.24 9.20
CA ILE A 11 12.82 -5.97 7.98
C ILE A 11 12.09 -5.33 6.77
N PRO A 12 12.81 -4.96 5.68
CA PRO A 12 12.20 -4.42 4.46
C PRO A 12 11.23 -5.40 3.79
N VAL A 13 10.32 -4.87 2.97
CA VAL A 13 9.40 -5.68 2.16
C VAL A 13 10.18 -6.52 1.14
N GLY A 14 9.74 -7.76 0.94
CA GLY A 14 10.40 -8.73 0.07
C GLY A 14 11.56 -9.47 0.71
N GLN A 15 11.90 -9.19 1.98
CA GLN A 15 12.89 -9.92 2.77
C GLN A 15 12.22 -10.91 3.72
N PHE A 16 12.97 -11.95 4.12
CA PHE A 16 12.46 -13.00 5.00
C PHE A 16 12.23 -12.52 6.43
N CYS A 17 11.09 -12.90 6.99
CA CYS A 17 10.71 -12.74 8.39
C CYS A 17 10.43 -14.11 9.02
N THR A 18 10.53 -14.17 10.34
CA THR A 18 10.37 -15.41 11.14
C THR A 18 9.14 -15.35 12.04
N ALA A 19 8.62 -14.15 12.31
CA ALA A 19 7.43 -13.93 13.11
C ALA A 19 6.78 -12.59 12.75
N SER A 20 5.52 -12.42 13.18
CA SER A 20 4.80 -11.16 13.01
C SER A 20 5.47 -9.98 13.73
N GLY A 21 5.26 -8.78 13.23
CA GLY A 21 5.76 -7.54 13.82
C GLY A 21 7.24 -7.26 13.55
N GLN A 22 7.93 -8.05 12.74
CA GLN A 22 9.34 -7.84 12.39
C GLN A 22 9.54 -6.87 11.21
N CYS A 23 8.51 -6.68 10.38
CA CYS A 23 8.59 -5.89 9.15
C CYS A 23 8.50 -4.38 9.40
N VAL A 24 8.88 -3.60 8.37
CA VAL A 24 8.74 -2.13 8.33
C VAL A 24 7.30 -1.67 8.60
N VAL A 25 7.13 -0.38 8.91
CA VAL A 25 5.81 0.18 9.23
C VAL A 25 4.86 -0.05 8.05
N ASN A 26 3.62 -0.45 8.36
CA ASN A 26 2.59 -0.85 7.40
C ASN A 26 2.93 -2.08 6.55
N ALA A 27 3.87 -2.90 7.00
CA ALA A 27 4.13 -4.24 6.48
C ALA A 27 3.97 -5.30 7.57
N GLU A 28 3.71 -6.53 7.14
CA GLU A 28 3.65 -7.70 8.02
C GLU A 28 4.22 -8.92 7.30
N CYS A 29 4.63 -9.92 8.08
CA CYS A 29 5.04 -11.21 7.60
C CYS A 29 3.86 -11.94 6.94
N GLU A 30 4.08 -12.58 5.79
CA GLU A 30 3.05 -13.33 5.06
C GLU A 30 2.28 -14.33 5.94
N ALA A 31 2.96 -14.94 6.92
CA ALA A 31 2.34 -15.76 7.93
C ALA A 31 2.93 -15.49 9.33
N PRO A 32 2.17 -15.78 10.41
CA PRO A 32 2.66 -15.61 11.78
C PRO A 32 3.92 -16.43 12.11
N SER A 33 4.14 -17.53 11.38
CA SER A 33 5.26 -18.45 11.54
C SER A 33 6.45 -18.15 10.61
N GLY A 34 6.44 -17.02 9.92
CA GLY A 34 7.50 -16.64 8.97
C GLY A 34 7.04 -16.65 7.50
N GLY A 35 7.91 -16.12 6.63
CA GLY A 35 7.61 -15.89 5.21
C GLY A 35 8.38 -14.68 4.69
N LEU A 36 7.82 -13.95 3.74
CA LEU A 36 8.34 -12.63 3.34
C LEU A 36 7.57 -11.51 4.04
N CYS A 37 8.24 -10.39 4.26
CA CYS A 37 7.57 -9.15 4.62
C CYS A 37 6.80 -8.62 3.41
N VAL A 38 5.51 -8.31 3.59
CA VAL A 38 4.62 -7.76 2.57
C VAL A 38 3.91 -6.52 3.10
N CYS A 39 3.66 -5.52 2.25
CA CYS A 39 2.84 -4.38 2.66
C CYS A 39 1.42 -4.83 3.02
N ASN A 40 0.87 -4.25 4.07
CA ASN A 40 -0.51 -4.47 4.48
C ASN A 40 -1.47 -4.02 3.36
N ARG A 41 -2.69 -4.55 3.39
CA ARG A 41 -3.74 -4.13 2.47
C ARG A 41 -3.94 -2.61 2.53
N GLY A 42 -3.96 -1.97 1.36
CA GLY A 42 -4.06 -0.50 1.26
C GLY A 42 -2.71 0.21 1.19
N TYR A 43 -1.60 -0.53 1.24
CA TYR A 43 -0.25 0.01 1.10
C TYR A 43 0.52 -0.66 -0.04
N PHE A 44 1.53 0.02 -0.55
CA PHE A 44 2.43 -0.47 -1.60
C PHE A 44 3.90 -0.22 -1.24
N PRO A 45 4.82 -1.07 -1.70
CA PRO A 45 6.23 -0.93 -1.38
C PRO A 45 6.82 0.31 -2.05
N THR A 46 7.55 1.11 -1.28
CA THR A 46 8.27 2.31 -1.70
C THR A 46 9.66 2.37 -1.07
N GLY A 47 10.45 3.34 -1.52
CA GLY A 47 11.83 3.51 -1.09
C GLY A 47 12.77 2.46 -1.67
N ASP A 48 14.06 2.65 -1.44
CA ASP A 48 15.08 1.71 -1.90
C ASP A 48 14.88 0.35 -1.24
N GLN A 49 14.85 -0.70 -2.08
CA GLN A 49 14.77 -2.10 -1.66
C GLN A 49 13.59 -2.42 -0.71
N GLY A 50 12.45 -1.72 -0.83
CA GLY A 50 11.25 -1.98 -0.03
C GLY A 50 11.35 -1.49 1.42
N GLY A 51 12.15 -0.45 1.66
CA GLY A 51 12.34 0.15 2.99
C GLY A 51 11.08 0.78 3.61
N ALA A 52 10.00 0.98 2.84
CA ALA A 52 8.75 1.53 3.33
C ALA A 52 7.52 0.97 2.61
N CYS A 53 6.36 1.17 3.23
CA CYS A 53 5.04 0.93 2.65
C CYS A 53 4.22 2.23 2.71
N ALA A 54 3.97 2.85 1.56
CA ALA A 54 3.14 4.03 1.43
C ALA A 54 1.68 3.66 1.18
N ALA A 55 0.74 4.47 1.69
CA ALA A 55 -0.69 4.23 1.45
C ALA A 55 -1.07 4.59 0.01
N PHE A 56 -2.00 3.85 -0.58
CA PHE A 56 -2.62 4.29 -1.84
C PHE A 56 -3.43 5.57 -1.63
N LYS A 57 -3.36 6.48 -2.60
CA LYS A 57 -4.16 7.71 -2.65
C LYS A 57 -5.61 7.39 -3.01
N LEU A 58 -6.54 7.95 -2.24
CA LEU A 58 -7.97 7.76 -2.43
C LEU A 58 -8.48 8.61 -3.60
N PRO A 59 -9.65 8.29 -4.17
CA PRO A 59 -10.23 9.13 -5.21
C PRO A 59 -10.48 10.55 -4.68
N GLY A 60 -9.95 11.56 -5.38
CA GLY A 60 -10.00 12.97 -4.98
C GLY A 60 -8.76 13.46 -4.20
N ASP A 61 -7.90 12.57 -3.72
CA ASP A 61 -6.62 12.96 -3.10
C ASP A 61 -5.67 13.52 -4.15
N GLN A 62 -4.84 14.49 -3.74
CA GLN A 62 -3.73 14.97 -4.56
C GLN A 62 -2.66 13.87 -4.71
N CYS A 63 -2.14 13.73 -5.92
CA CYS A 63 -1.12 12.75 -6.28
C CYS A 63 0.06 13.39 -7.02
N LEU A 64 1.24 12.83 -6.76
CA LEU A 64 2.51 13.11 -7.44
C LEU A 64 2.97 11.90 -8.26
N ALA A 65 4.07 12.05 -9.00
CA ALA A 65 4.59 11.03 -9.90
C ALA A 65 4.98 9.71 -9.21
N GLU A 66 5.35 9.77 -7.93
CA GLU A 66 5.74 8.62 -7.11
C GLU A 66 4.57 7.97 -6.36
N ASP A 67 3.43 8.65 -6.31
CA ASP A 67 2.23 8.16 -5.64
C ASP A 67 1.52 7.08 -6.47
N ARG A 68 0.69 6.29 -5.80
CA ARG A 68 -0.22 5.35 -6.46
C ARG A 68 -1.63 5.55 -5.97
N CYS A 69 -2.56 5.71 -6.89
CA CYS A 69 -3.99 5.73 -6.56
C CYS A 69 -4.49 4.31 -6.24
N VAL A 70 -5.61 4.23 -5.52
CA VAL A 70 -6.33 2.97 -5.29
C VAL A 70 -6.65 2.26 -6.61
N LYS A 71 -6.97 0.96 -6.51
CA LYS A 71 -7.34 0.16 -7.68
C LYS A 71 -8.46 0.82 -8.48
N HIS A 72 -8.34 0.80 -9.80
CA HIS A 72 -9.28 1.44 -10.74
C HIS A 72 -9.32 2.96 -10.66
N ALA A 73 -8.28 3.58 -10.10
CA ALA A 73 -8.01 5.00 -10.20
C ALA A 73 -6.62 5.24 -10.80
N PHE A 74 -6.45 6.40 -11.40
CA PHE A 74 -5.17 6.90 -11.90
C PHE A 74 -4.99 8.37 -11.53
N CYS A 75 -3.74 8.82 -11.50
CA CYS A 75 -3.43 10.23 -11.28
C CYS A 75 -3.64 10.99 -12.60
N ASP A 76 -4.55 11.95 -12.65
CA ASP A 76 -4.93 12.65 -13.90
C ASP A 76 -3.82 13.58 -14.43
N GLN A 77 -2.98 14.09 -13.54
CA GLN A 77 -1.78 14.88 -13.84
C GLN A 77 -0.62 14.42 -12.95
N PRO A 78 0.56 14.06 -13.50
CA PRO A 78 1.65 13.46 -12.71
C PRO A 78 2.37 14.41 -11.74
N ALA A 79 2.15 15.72 -11.79
CA ALA A 79 2.87 16.70 -10.96
C ALA A 79 1.99 17.45 -9.95
N ASP A 80 0.69 17.56 -10.20
CA ASP A 80 -0.27 18.32 -9.40
C ASP A 80 -1.70 17.78 -9.49
N GLY A 81 -1.84 16.52 -9.90
CA GLY A 81 -3.13 15.92 -10.20
C GLY A 81 -3.89 15.45 -8.97
N THR A 82 -5.05 14.88 -9.26
CA THR A 82 -5.85 14.15 -8.29
C THR A 82 -6.10 12.74 -8.78
N CYS A 83 -6.26 11.82 -7.82
CA CYS A 83 -6.65 10.47 -8.15
C CYS A 83 -8.10 10.43 -8.64
N VAL A 84 -8.31 10.02 -9.88
CA VAL A 84 -9.62 9.93 -10.51
C VAL A 84 -9.93 8.48 -10.88
N CYS A 85 -11.18 8.07 -10.68
CA CYS A 85 -11.62 6.73 -11.09
C CYS A 85 -11.59 6.59 -12.61
N GLU A 86 -11.21 5.41 -13.09
CA GLU A 86 -11.35 5.01 -14.49
C GLU A 86 -12.81 5.16 -14.96
N VAL A 87 -13.01 5.37 -16.27
CA VAL A 87 -14.32 5.69 -16.87
C VAL A 87 -15.44 4.69 -16.52
N ALA A 88 -15.09 3.41 -16.32
CA ALA A 88 -16.04 2.34 -15.99
C ALA A 88 -16.39 2.28 -14.49
N TYR A 89 -15.80 3.14 -13.66
CA TYR A 89 -15.92 3.12 -12.20
C TYR A 89 -16.48 4.45 -11.66
N TYR A 90 -16.98 4.43 -10.44
CA TYR A 90 -17.43 5.60 -9.70
C TYR A 90 -16.80 5.64 -8.30
N SER A 91 -16.57 6.85 -7.80
CA SER A 91 -15.95 7.06 -6.48
C SER A 91 -16.94 6.85 -5.35
N THR A 92 -16.49 6.19 -4.29
CA THR A 92 -17.14 6.15 -2.97
C THR A 92 -16.41 7.01 -1.93
N GLY A 93 -15.36 7.72 -2.34
CA GLY A 93 -14.41 8.41 -1.46
C GLY A 93 -13.31 7.51 -0.89
N LEU A 94 -13.52 6.19 -0.84
CA LEU A 94 -12.50 5.23 -0.37
C LEU A 94 -11.98 4.33 -1.50
N GLU A 95 -12.82 4.05 -2.49
CA GLU A 95 -12.53 3.13 -3.59
C GLU A 95 -13.30 3.51 -4.86
N CYS A 96 -12.83 2.98 -5.99
CA CYS A 96 -13.50 3.06 -7.27
C CYS A 96 -14.26 1.76 -7.55
N LEU A 97 -15.59 1.81 -7.51
CA LEU A 97 -16.47 0.66 -7.74
C LEU A 97 -16.98 0.63 -9.18
N PRO A 98 -17.21 -0.56 -9.78
CA PRO A 98 -17.75 -0.65 -11.13
C PRO A 98 -19.11 0.05 -11.24
N ARG A 99 -19.31 0.82 -12.30
CA ARG A 99 -20.63 1.34 -12.66
C ARG A 99 -21.49 0.18 -13.11
N ILE A 100 -22.67 0.03 -12.49
CA ILE A 100 -23.68 -0.89 -12.99
C ILE A 100 -24.16 -0.32 -14.33
N LYS A 101 -23.87 -1.02 -15.43
CA LYS A 101 -24.62 -0.76 -16.67
C LYS A 101 -26.04 -1.27 -16.39
N PRO A 102 -27.09 -0.44 -16.49
CA PRO A 102 -28.44 -0.98 -16.47
C PRO A 102 -28.51 -2.00 -17.60
N ASP A 103 -28.87 -3.25 -17.26
CA ASP A 103 -29.13 -4.30 -18.23
C ASP A 103 -30.17 -3.76 -19.23
N LYS A 104 -29.87 -3.91 -20.52
CA LYS A 104 -30.60 -3.28 -21.62
C LYS A 104 -31.94 -3.94 -21.88
#